data_AF-A0A3L7YXR6-F1
#
_entry.id   AF-A0A3L7YXR6-F1
#
_cell.length_a   1.000
_cell.length_b   1.000
_cell.length_c   1.000
_cell.angle_alpha   90.00
_cell.angle_beta   90.00
_cell.angle_gamma   90.00
#
_symmetry.space_group_name_H-M   'P 1'
#
loop_
_entity.id
_entity.type
_entity.pdbx_description
1 polymer ?
#
loop_
_entity_poly.entity_id
_entity_poly.type
_entity_poly.pdbx_seq_one_letter_code
_entity_poly.pdbx_strand_id
1 'polypeptide(L)' 'MKRPLSKSQIVCISLLWLALCYLVLAKAERIDGMTIVMLVISAALVFIPVYKSIKKSK' A
#
# COMPACT_ATOMS: atom_id res chain seq x y z
N MET A 1 -3.26 -12.00 -21.24
CA MET A 1 -1.85 -11.89 -20.82
C MET A 1 -1.76 -11.50 -19.34
N LYS A 2 -1.56 -12.45 -18.40
CA LYS A 2 -1.28 -12.11 -17.00
C LYS A 2 0.21 -11.79 -16.86
N ARG A 3 0.57 -10.51 -17.03
CA ARG A 3 1.94 -10.05 -16.79
C ARG A 3 2.25 -10.26 -15.30
N PRO A 4 3.27 -11.06 -14.95
CA PRO A 4 3.67 -11.22 -13.55
C PRO A 4 4.16 -9.85 -13.05
N LEU A 5 3.49 -9.31 -12.03
CA LEU A 5 3.92 -8.09 -11.36
C LEU A 5 5.33 -8.32 -10.81
N SER A 6 6.30 -7.60 -11.36
CA SER A 6 7.70 -7.70 -10.95
C SER A 6 7.85 -7.21 -9.51
N LYS A 7 8.82 -7.75 -8.75
CA LYS A 7 9.03 -7.36 -7.34
C LYS A 7 9.13 -5.85 -7.16
N SER A 8 9.77 -5.17 -8.12
CA SER A 8 9.91 -3.71 -8.13
C SER A 8 8.57 -2.99 -8.30
N GLN A 9 7.61 -3.54 -9.04
CA GLN A 9 6.28 -2.94 -9.18
C GLN A 9 5.50 -2.96 -7.87
N ILE A 10 5.60 -4.05 -7.10
CA ILE A 10 4.99 -4.14 -5.77
C ILE A 10 5.57 -3.05 -4.86
N VAL A 11 6.89 -2.92 -4.82
CA VAL A 11 7.57 -1.89 -4.02
C VAL A 11 7.17 -0.48 -4.47
N CYS A 12 7.14 -0.21 -5.78
CA CYS A 12 6.66 1.06 -6.31
C CYS A 12 5.21 1.37 -5.91
N ILE A 13 4.31 0.36 -5.98
CA ILE A 13 2.92 0.51 -5.55
C ILE A 13 2.84 0.80 -4.05
N SER A 14 3.67 0.18 -3.21
CA SER A 14 3.71 0.46 -1.76
C SER A 14 4.20 1.88 -1.45
N LEU A 15 5.20 2.37 -2.17
CA LEU A 15 5.68 3.75 -2.02
C LEU A 15 4.62 4.76 -2.44
N LEU A 16 3.96 4.52 -3.59
CA LEU A 16 2.84 5.33 -4.06
C LEU A 16 1.67 5.30 -3.07
N TRP A 17 1.38 4.14 -2.47
CA TRP A 17 0.36 3.98 -1.43
C TRP A 17 0.64 4.86 -0.21
N LEU A 18 1.88 4.87 0.30
CA LEU A 18 2.27 5.73 1.42
C LEU A 18 2.12 7.21 1.09
N ALA A 19 2.51 7.64 -0.12
CA ALA A 19 2.34 9.02 -0.57
C ALA A 19 0.85 9.41 -0.65
N LEU A 20 -0.01 8.51 -1.13
CA LEU A 20 -1.46 8.69 -1.14
C LEU A 20 -2.04 8.75 0.28
N CYS A 21 -1.67 7.84 1.18
CA CYS A 21 -2.05 7.89 2.59
C CYS A 21 -1.68 9.22 3.22
N TYR A 22 -0.47 9.73 2.96
CA TYR A 22 0.00 11.00 3.50
C TYR A 22 -0.80 12.19 2.97
N LEU A 23 -1.09 12.22 1.65
CA LEU A 23 -1.95 13.25 1.06
C LEU A 23 -3.37 13.20 1.63
N VAL A 24 -3.93 12.01 1.80
CA VAL A 24 -5.26 11.83 2.41
C VAL A 24 -5.25 12.31 3.85
N LEU A 25 -4.24 11.94 4.66
CA LEU A 25 -4.09 12.43 6.04
C LEU A 25 -3.91 13.95 6.09
N ALA A 26 -3.12 14.53 5.19
CA ALA A 26 -2.87 15.97 5.14
C ALA A 26 -4.08 16.78 4.66
N LYS A 27 -5.01 16.15 3.92
CA LYS A 27 -6.24 16.77 3.42
C LYS A 27 -7.49 16.42 4.24
N ALA A 28 -7.42 15.41 5.10
CA ALA A 28 -8.50 14.99 5.97
C ALA A 28 -8.59 15.94 7.18
N GLU A 29 -9.18 17.11 6.98
CA GLU A 29 -9.53 18.07 8.05
C GLU A 29 -10.63 17.50 8.98
N ARG A 30 -11.32 16.45 8.54
CA ARG A 30 -12.19 15.59 9.35
C ARG A 30 -11.68 14.16 9.24
N ILE A 31 -11.27 13.59 10.36
CA ILE A 31 -10.93 12.17 10.46
C ILE A 31 -12.24 11.38 10.36
N ASP A 32 -12.62 11.05 9.14
CA ASP A 32 -13.66 10.06 8.85
C ASP A 32 -13.07 8.69 9.19
N GLY A 33 -13.52 8.11 10.32
CA GLY A 33 -13.04 6.79 10.77
C GLY A 33 -13.18 5.71 9.71
N MET A 34 -14.14 5.86 8.80
CA MET A 34 -14.32 4.99 7.63
C MET A 34 -13.13 5.02 6.67
N THR A 35 -12.56 6.20 6.42
CA THR A 35 -11.38 6.36 5.56
C THR A 35 -10.17 5.66 6.16
N ILE A 36 -9.96 5.77 7.48
CA ILE A 36 -8.87 5.07 8.17
C ILE A 36 -9.01 3.55 8.00
N VAL A 37 -10.21 3.00 8.23
CA VAL A 37 -10.47 1.57 8.08
C VAL A 37 -10.16 1.11 6.65
N MET A 38 -10.59 1.88 5.64
CA MET A 38 -10.33 1.58 4.24
C MET A 38 -8.83 1.62 3.92
N LEU A 39 -8.09 2.57 4.49
CA LEU A 39 -6.64 2.67 4.33
C LEU A 39 -5.91 1.49 4.99
N VAL A 40 -6.35 1.03 6.17
CA VAL A 40 -5.77 -0.13 6.87
C VAL A 40 -5.98 -1.42 6.07
N ILE A 41 -7.19 -1.64 5.55
CA ILE A 41 -7.48 -2.83 4.71
C ILE A 41 -6.60 -2.84 3.47
N SER A 42 -6.51 -1.71 2.77
CA SER A 42 -5.69 -1.62 1.58
C SER A 42 -4.19 -1.72 1.89
N ALA A 43 -3.73 -1.18 3.02
CA ALA A 43 -2.36 -1.38 3.50
C ALA A 43 -2.05 -2.87 3.68
N ALA A 44 -2.95 -3.65 4.31
CA ALA A 44 -2.78 -5.10 4.47
C ALA A 44 -2.64 -5.82 3.12
N LEU A 45 -3.47 -5.47 2.13
CA LEU A 45 -3.40 -6.03 0.77
C LEU A 45 -2.07 -5.73 0.08
N VAL A 46 -1.56 -4.50 0.23
CA VAL A 46 -0.26 -4.08 -0.34
C VAL A 46 0.92 -4.68 0.43
N PHE A 47 0.79 -4.96 1.73
CA PHE A 47 1.86 -5.50 2.57
C PHE A 47 2.15 -6.99 2.33
N ILE A 48 1.14 -7.80 2.00
CA ILE A 48 1.29 -9.24 1.71
C ILE A 48 2.36 -9.51 0.63
N PRO A 49 2.30 -8.91 -0.58
CA PRO A 49 3.29 -9.15 -1.62
C PRO A 49 4.66 -8.53 -1.28
N VAL A 50 4.72 -7.49 -0.46
CA VAL A 50 5.96 -6.90 0.06
C VAL A 50 6.67 -7.89 0.99
N TYR A 51 5.96 -8.43 1.98
CA TYR A 51 6.51 -9.44 2.89
C TYR A 51 7.04 -10.67 2.13
N LYS A 52 6.29 -11.13 1.13
CA LYS A 52 6.71 -12.25 0.27
C LYS A 52 7.97 -11.91 -0.52
N SER A 53 8.13 -10.66 -0.96
CA SER A 53 9.33 -10.20 -1.67
C SER A 53 10.55 -10.11 -0.77
N ILE A 54 10.39 -9.60 0.46
CA ILE A 54 11.45 -9.50 1.48
C ILE A 54 11.93 -10.90 1.88
N LYS A 55 10.99 -11.82 2.18
CA LYS A 55 11.34 -13.20 2.56
C LYS A 55 12.08 -13.95 1.46
N LYS A 56 11.85 -13.62 0.18
CA LYS A 56 12.54 -14.24 -0.96
C LYS A 56 13.92 -13.62 -1.25
N SER A 57 14.33 -12.59 -0.52
CA SER A 57 15.65 -11.95 -0.65
C SER A 57 16.61 -12.29 0.52
N LYS A 58 16.13 -13.03 1.51
CA LYS A 58 16.94 -13.73 2.52
C LYS A 58 16.98 -15.21 2.16
#